data_AF-A0ABC8D1Q4-F1
#
_entry.id   AF-A0ABC8D1Q4-F1
#
_cell.length_a   1.000
_cell.length_b   1.000
_cell.length_c   1.000
_cell.angle_alpha   90.00
_cell.angle_beta   90.00
_cell.angle_gamma   90.00
#
_symmetry.space_group_name_H-M   'P 1'
#
loop_
_entity.id
_entity.type
_entity.pdbx_description
1 polymer ?
#
loop_
_entity_poly.entity_id
_entity_poly.type
_entity_poly.pdbx_seq_one_letter_code
_entity_poly.pdbx_strand_id
1 'polypeptide(L)'
;MIETNISEPVFQFLGGIFHQDIDTPESALEEYLEEIPKKEQENDVVALKAFIKSDYSDEQKNDFIEETADGVDINSYGLSPILWLGQIIQKIEKNIEAL
;
A
#
# COMPACT_ATOMS: atom_id res chain seq x y z
N MET A 1 -2.26 -18.04 -5.70
CA MET A 1 -1.35 -16.95 -6.12
C MET A 1 -2.20 -15.92 -6.83
N ILE A 2 -2.07 -14.66 -6.44
CA ILE A 2 -2.75 -13.52 -7.09
C ILE A 2 -2.12 -13.34 -8.48
N GLU A 3 -2.94 -13.03 -9.49
CA GLU A 3 -2.47 -12.76 -10.84
C GLU A 3 -1.48 -11.59 -10.90
N THR A 4 -0.39 -11.76 -11.65
CA THR A 4 0.73 -10.82 -11.71
C THR A 4 0.32 -9.41 -12.16
N ASN A 5 -0.61 -9.28 -13.10
CA ASN A 5 -1.09 -7.95 -13.53
C ASN A 5 -1.86 -7.19 -12.43
N ILE A 6 -2.31 -7.89 -11.38
CA ILE A 6 -2.96 -7.31 -10.21
C ILE A 6 -1.94 -7.14 -9.09
N SER A 7 -1.09 -8.14 -8.84
CA SER A 7 -0.15 -8.14 -7.71
C SER A 7 1.11 -7.32 -7.96
N GLU A 8 1.65 -7.28 -9.18
CA GLU A 8 2.96 -6.66 -9.45
C GLU A 8 3.00 -5.15 -9.10
N PRO A 9 2.02 -4.31 -9.50
CA PRO A 9 2.07 -2.91 -9.13
C PRO A 9 1.96 -2.68 -7.61
N VAL A 10 1.18 -3.52 -6.93
CA VAL A 10 1.04 -3.46 -5.46
C VAL A 10 2.31 -3.95 -4.78
N PHE A 11 2.96 -4.97 -5.36
CA PHE A 11 4.27 -5.44 -4.91
C PHE A 11 5.32 -4.35 -4.98
N GLN A 12 5.41 -3.66 -6.12
CA GLN A 12 6.35 -2.55 -6.31
C GLN A 12 6.08 -1.39 -5.34
N PHE A 13 4.82 -1.04 -5.11
CA PHE A 13 4.45 0.01 -4.15
C PHE A 13 4.80 -0.39 -2.70
N LEU A 14 4.27 -1.53 -2.24
CA LEU A 14 4.43 -1.96 -0.84
C LEU A 14 5.89 -2.31 -0.53
N GLY A 15 6.54 -3.10 -1.37
CA GLY A 15 7.94 -3.49 -1.18
C GLY A 15 8.94 -2.39 -1.52
N GLY A 16 8.52 -1.35 -2.24
CA GLY A 16 9.35 -0.18 -2.52
C GLY A 16 9.32 0.87 -1.41
N ILE A 17 8.17 1.03 -0.73
CA ILE A 17 7.98 2.08 0.28
C ILE A 17 8.03 1.52 1.69
N PHE A 18 7.48 0.34 1.93
CA PHE A 18 7.29 -0.24 3.25
C PHE A 18 8.21 -1.44 3.48
N HIS A 19 9.47 -1.34 3.02
CA HIS A 19 10.45 -2.41 3.15
C HIS A 19 11.11 -2.46 4.52
N GLN A 20 11.72 -3.59 4.89
CA GLN A 20 12.39 -3.84 6.17
C GLN A 20 13.47 -2.84 6.60
N ASP A 21 13.98 -2.00 5.69
CA ASP A 21 15.06 -1.03 5.98
C ASP A 21 14.54 0.41 6.20
N ILE A 22 13.21 0.60 6.29
CA ILE A 22 12.62 1.89 6.66
C ILE A 22 12.85 2.23 8.13
N ASP A 23 12.91 3.53 8.45
CA ASP A 23 12.95 4.01 9.83
C ASP A 23 11.61 3.76 10.54
N THR A 24 10.50 4.22 9.95
CA THR A 24 9.13 3.97 10.41
C THR A 24 8.15 3.93 9.24
N PRO A 25 7.00 3.23 9.36
CA PRO A 25 5.97 3.26 8.34
C PRO A 25 5.41 4.66 8.08
N GLU A 26 5.32 5.49 9.11
CA GLU A 26 4.86 6.88 8.98
C GLU A 26 5.84 7.75 8.20
N SER A 27 7.14 7.70 8.53
CA SER A 27 8.17 8.47 7.81
C SER A 27 8.32 8.03 6.37
N ALA A 28 8.28 6.72 6.09
CA ALA A 28 8.36 6.19 4.73
C ALA A 28 7.17 6.66 3.86
N LEU A 29 5.96 6.72 4.45
CA LEU A 29 4.81 7.27 3.75
C LEU A 29 4.97 8.79 3.52
N GLU A 30 5.46 9.54 4.51
CA GLU A 30 5.71 10.99 4.35
C GLU A 30 6.71 11.27 3.22
N GLU A 31 7.83 10.56 3.17
CA GLU A 31 8.81 10.64 2.08
C GLU A 31 8.16 10.35 0.72
N TYR A 32 7.39 9.26 0.60
CA TYR A 32 6.63 8.97 -0.61
C TYR A 32 5.69 10.12 -1.01
N LEU A 33 4.95 10.68 -0.06
CA LEU A 33 3.97 11.73 -0.32
C LEU A 33 4.61 13.05 -0.77
N GLU A 34 5.85 13.33 -0.33
CA GLU A 34 6.64 14.52 -0.66
C GLU A 34 7.44 14.37 -1.96
N GLU A 35 8.08 13.22 -2.15
CA GLU A 35 9.06 13.01 -3.24
C GLU A 35 8.43 12.50 -4.53
N ILE A 36 7.38 11.68 -4.43
CA ILE A 36 6.77 11.07 -5.63
C ILE A 36 5.81 12.05 -6.31
N PRO A 37 5.91 12.25 -7.63
CA PRO A 37 4.97 13.12 -8.36
C PRO A 37 3.52 12.69 -8.17
N LYS A 38 2.59 13.64 -7.98
CA LYS A 38 1.15 13.35 -7.76
C LYS A 38 0.54 12.43 -8.82
N LYS A 39 0.95 12.56 -10.08
CA LYS A 39 0.50 11.69 -11.17
C LYS A 39 0.91 10.23 -10.98
N GLU A 40 2.10 10.00 -10.42
CA GLU A 40 2.55 8.65 -10.06
C GLU A 40 1.76 8.15 -8.85
N GLN A 41 1.51 9.02 -7.85
CA GLN A 41 0.65 8.67 -6.72
C GLN A 41 -0.78 8.28 -7.13
N GLU A 42 -1.35 8.93 -8.15
CA GLU A 42 -2.65 8.57 -8.73
C GLU A 42 -2.63 7.16 -9.36
N ASN A 43 -1.56 6.81 -10.08
CA ASN A 43 -1.42 5.48 -10.68
C ASN A 43 -1.33 4.40 -9.59
N ASP A 44 -0.58 4.67 -8.53
CA ASP A 44 -0.47 3.76 -7.39
C ASP A 44 -1.82 3.57 -6.71
N VAL A 45 -2.56 4.65 -6.42
CA VAL A 45 -3.92 4.56 -5.88
C VAL A 45 -4.85 3.73 -6.75
N VAL A 46 -4.79 3.88 -8.08
CA VAL A 46 -5.59 3.08 -9.02
C VAL A 46 -5.26 1.59 -8.88
N ALA A 47 -3.97 1.24 -8.86
CA ALA A 47 -3.53 -0.14 -8.71
C ALA A 47 -3.94 -0.74 -7.35
N LEU A 48 -3.68 -0.02 -6.25
CA LEU A 48 -4.04 -0.46 -4.90
C LEU A 48 -5.56 -0.67 -4.75
N LYS A 49 -6.37 0.21 -5.33
CA LYS A 49 -7.83 0.06 -5.34
C LYS A 49 -8.29 -1.12 -6.19
N ALA A 50 -7.64 -1.36 -7.32
CA ALA A 50 -7.95 -2.52 -8.17
C ALA A 50 -7.66 -3.83 -7.43
N PHE A 51 -6.54 -3.89 -6.69
CA PHE A 51 -6.19 -5.02 -5.85
C PHE A 51 -7.20 -5.25 -4.72
N ILE A 52 -7.57 -4.23 -3.94
CA ILE A 52 -8.53 -4.39 -2.84
C ILE A 52 -9.89 -4.89 -3.35
N LYS A 53 -10.33 -4.41 -4.52
CA LYS A 53 -11.62 -4.74 -5.13
C LYS A 53 -11.62 -6.03 -5.96
N SER A 54 -10.48 -6.69 -6.08
CA SER A 54 -10.36 -7.94 -6.82
C SER A 54 -11.15 -9.07 -6.17
N ASP A 55 -11.47 -10.11 -6.96
CA ASP A 55 -12.28 -11.26 -6.53
C ASP A 55 -11.50 -12.28 -5.65
N TYR A 56 -10.26 -11.96 -5.26
CA TYR A 56 -9.50 -12.80 -4.32
C TYR A 56 -10.11 -12.76 -2.92
N SER A 57 -9.86 -13.82 -2.14
CA SER A 57 -10.33 -13.84 -0.75
C SER A 57 -9.60 -12.79 0.09
N ASP A 58 -10.24 -12.37 1.19
CA ASP A 58 -9.59 -11.45 2.12
C ASP A 58 -8.35 -12.06 2.76
N GLU A 59 -8.33 -13.38 2.99
CA GLU A 59 -7.15 -14.13 3.43
C GLU A 59 -5.99 -13.96 2.41
N GLN A 60 -6.23 -14.25 1.13
CA GLN A 60 -5.20 -14.12 0.08
C GLN A 60 -4.66 -12.69 -0.03
N LYS A 61 -5.53 -11.69 0.09
CA LYS A 61 -5.14 -10.28 0.04
C LYS A 61 -4.36 -9.88 1.29
N ASN A 62 -4.78 -10.34 2.48
CA ASN A 62 -4.10 -10.04 3.73
C ASN A 62 -2.70 -10.65 3.76
N ASP A 63 -2.58 -11.94 3.43
CA ASP A 63 -1.30 -12.65 3.36
C ASP A 63 -0.34 -11.93 2.41
N PHE A 64 -0.81 -11.56 1.22
CA PHE A 64 0.00 -10.83 0.25
C PHE A 64 0.50 -9.48 0.79
N ILE A 65 -0.36 -8.71 1.46
CA ILE A 65 0.02 -7.40 2.02
C ILE A 65 1.07 -7.59 3.13
N GLU A 66 0.87 -8.54 4.04
CA GLU A 66 1.82 -8.82 5.14
C GLU A 66 3.17 -9.30 4.62
N GLU A 67 3.19 -10.18 3.61
CA GLU A 67 4.42 -10.68 3.00
C GLU A 67 5.20 -9.59 2.25
N THR A 68 4.49 -8.60 1.70
CA THR A 68 5.09 -7.58 0.82
C THR A 68 5.52 -6.32 1.58
N ALA A 69 4.74 -5.87 2.56
CA ALA A 69 5.07 -4.73 3.41
C ALA A 69 5.92 -5.18 4.61
N ASP A 70 7.06 -5.81 4.33
CA ASP A 70 7.89 -6.51 5.33
C ASP A 70 8.55 -5.60 6.39
N GLY A 71 8.50 -4.28 6.20
CA GLY A 71 8.90 -3.27 7.19
C GLY A 71 7.81 -2.84 8.16
N VAL A 72 6.59 -3.40 8.08
CA VAL A 72 5.44 -2.92 8.86
C VAL A 72 4.86 -4.04 9.72
N ASP A 73 4.88 -3.87 11.05
CA ASP A 73 4.06 -4.68 11.96
C ASP A 73 2.61 -4.18 11.93
N ILE A 74 1.86 -4.55 10.89
CA ILE A 74 0.46 -4.15 10.69
C ILE A 74 -0.42 -4.55 11.89
N ASN A 75 -0.15 -5.71 12.47
CA ASN A 75 -0.92 -6.25 13.58
C ASN A 75 -0.79 -5.40 14.84
N SER A 76 0.33 -4.68 15.03
CA SER A 76 0.51 -3.73 16.14
C SER A 76 -0.50 -2.57 16.13
N TYR A 77 -1.07 -2.25 14.96
CA TYR A 77 -2.12 -1.22 14.81
C TYR A 77 -3.52 -1.73 15.14
N GLY A 78 -3.70 -3.03 15.39
CA GLY A 78 -5.02 -3.64 15.63
C GLY A 78 -5.94 -3.63 14.39
N LEU A 79 -5.35 -3.61 13.19
CA LEU A 79 -6.04 -3.59 11.91
C LEU A 79 -5.76 -4.87 11.13
N SER A 80 -6.69 -5.26 10.25
CA SER A 80 -6.33 -6.21 9.19
C SER A 80 -5.49 -5.52 8.10
N PRO A 81 -4.62 -6.24 7.39
CA PRO A 81 -3.81 -5.68 6.31
C PRO A 81 -4.60 -4.95 5.22
N ILE A 82 -5.76 -5.47 4.80
CA ILE A 82 -6.64 -4.76 3.86
C ILE A 82 -7.14 -3.42 4.43
N LEU A 83 -7.51 -3.38 5.71
CA LEU A 83 -7.98 -2.14 6.34
C LEU A 83 -6.84 -1.13 6.48
N TRP A 84 -5.65 -1.59 6.84
CA TRP A 84 -4.44 -0.77 6.89
C TRP A 84 -4.12 -0.18 5.50
N LEU A 85 -4.10 -1.00 4.44
CA LEU A 85 -3.88 -0.53 3.08
C LEU A 85 -4.95 0.48 2.64
N GLY A 86 -6.21 0.27 3.05
CA GLY A 86 -7.29 1.22 2.84
C GLY A 86 -7.03 2.59 3.47
N GLN A 87 -6.42 2.64 4.66
CA GLN A 87 -6.03 3.90 5.31
C GLN A 87 -4.86 4.58 4.59
N ILE A 88 -3.89 3.81 4.11
CA ILE A 88 -2.78 4.34 3.29
C ILE A 88 -3.33 5.01 2.03
N ILE A 89 -4.20 4.33 1.29
CA ILE A 89 -4.86 4.90 0.10
C ILE A 89 -5.56 6.22 0.45
N GLN A 90 -6.32 6.28 1.54
CA GLN A 90 -7.00 7.52 1.96
C GLN A 90 -6.03 8.66 2.26
N LYS A 91 -4.85 8.39 2.82
CA LYS A 91 -3.81 9.40 3.06
C LYS A 91 -3.25 9.93 1.74
N ILE A 92 -2.99 9.05 0.78
CA ILE A 92 -2.50 9.42 -0.55
C ILE A 92 -3.53 10.27 -1.30
N GLU A 93 -4.80 9.86 -1.30
CA GLU A 93 -5.86 10.62 -1.97
C GLU A 93 -6.01 12.04 -1.40
N LYS A 94 -5.98 12.19 -0.07
CA LYS A 94 -5.99 13.52 0.56
C LYS A 94 -4.78 14.36 0.17
N ASN A 95 -3.61 13.75 0.04
CA ASN A 95 -2.40 14.42 -0.40
C ASN A 95 -2.50 14.91 -1.86
N ILE A 96 -3.21 14.17 -2.72
CA ILE A 96 -3.49 14.58 -4.10
C ILE A 96 -4.51 15.72 -4.13
N GLU A 97 -5.57 15.65 -3.31
CA GLU A 97 -6.66 16.63 -3.25
C GLU A 97 -6.30 17.97 -2.60
N ALA A 98 -5.21 18.08 -1.83
CA ALA A 98 -4.86 19.26 -1.04
C ALA A 98 -4.38 20.50 -1.85
N LEU A 99 -4.85 20.66 -3.09
CA LEU A 99 -4.57 21.79 -4.00
C LEU A 99 -5.85 22.47 -4.49
#